data_AF-A0A2G9U4C9-F1
#
_entry.id   AF-A0A2G9U4C9-F1
#
_cell.length_a   1.000
_cell.length_b   1.000
_cell.length_c   1.000
_cell.angle_alpha   90.00
_cell.angle_beta   90.00
_cell.angle_gamma   90.00
#
_symmetry.space_group_name_H-M   'P 1'
#
loop_
_entity.id
_entity.type
_entity.pdbx_description
1 polymer ?
#
loop_
_entity_poly.entity_id
_entity_poly.type
_entity_poly.pdbx_seq_one_letter_code
_entity_poly.pdbx_strand_id
1 'polypeptide(L)'
;MGDHMGHGCHKSSTMMPFLKNVSSEARKQYAAILKSNETIAQQNEDIMNWAKAHGVKDELDEYNENMVRLKQELKRNFTSLVSDLPQALAEFFNITENEDQTQAGKKAALKELKNRNPKVHMS
;
A
#
# COMPACT_ATOMS: atom_id res chain seq x y z
N MET A 1 -36.04 3.24 27.59
CA MET A 1 -34.74 2.70 28.03
C MET A 1 -33.85 2.71 26.81
N GLY A 2 -32.86 3.61 26.79
CA GLY A 2 -32.12 3.98 25.58
C GLY A 2 -30.89 3.11 25.39
N ASP A 3 -30.86 2.37 24.28
CA ASP A 3 -29.66 1.80 23.71
C ASP A 3 -28.89 2.90 22.97
N HIS A 4 -27.76 3.33 23.53
CA HIS A 4 -26.78 4.11 22.78
C HIS A 4 -25.49 3.31 22.63
N MET A 5 -25.32 2.87 21.38
CA MET A 5 -24.21 2.12 20.86
C MET A 5 -22.89 2.81 21.21
N GLY A 6 -21.97 2.01 21.77
CA GLY A 6 -20.57 2.37 21.83
C GLY A 6 -20.05 2.58 20.42
N HIS A 7 -19.80 3.83 20.05
CA HIS A 7 -18.97 4.14 18.90
C HIS A 7 -17.57 3.62 19.20
N GLY A 8 -17.29 2.39 18.71
CA GLY A 8 -15.95 1.91 18.47
C GLY A 8 -15.28 2.90 17.53
N CYS A 9 -14.56 3.86 18.10
CA CYS A 9 -13.63 4.68 17.37
C CYS A 9 -12.68 3.68 16.71
N HIS A 10 -12.75 3.56 15.39
CA HIS A 10 -11.77 2.85 14.59
C HIS A 10 -10.42 3.50 14.91
N LYS A 11 -9.72 2.97 15.93
CA LYS A 11 -8.33 3.28 16.20
C LYS A 11 -7.62 2.85 14.94
N SER A 12 -7.36 3.83 14.07
CA SER A 12 -6.59 3.70 12.85
C SER A 12 -5.43 2.77 13.14
N SER A 13 -5.53 1.56 12.60
CA SER A 13 -4.49 0.57 12.71
C SER A 13 -3.26 1.20 12.08
N THR A 14 -2.19 1.31 12.85
CA THR A 14 -0.91 1.98 12.54
C THR A 14 -0.86 3.48 12.87
N MET A 15 -0.84 3.79 14.17
CA MET A 15 -0.16 5.00 14.62
C MET A 15 1.30 4.91 14.16
N MET A 16 1.76 5.87 13.34
CA MET A 16 3.15 5.93 12.88
C MET A 16 4.10 5.80 14.08
N PRO A 17 5.15 4.96 14.01
CA PRO A 17 5.95 4.60 15.18
C PRO A 17 6.49 5.80 15.97
N PHE A 18 6.96 6.84 15.27
CA PHE A 18 7.48 8.08 15.88
C PHE A 18 6.42 8.90 16.65
N LEU A 19 5.12 8.65 16.44
CA LEU A 19 4.04 9.28 17.20
C LEU A 19 3.76 8.61 18.55
N LYS A 20 4.33 7.44 18.84
CA LYS A 20 4.05 6.69 20.07
C LYS A 20 4.55 7.42 21.33
N ASN A 21 5.71 8.06 21.24
CA ASN A 21 6.40 8.64 22.40
C ASN A 21 6.17 10.16 22.58
N VAL A 22 5.42 10.80 21.68
CA VAL A 22 5.11 12.23 21.79
C VAL A 22 3.79 12.49 22.52
N SER A 23 3.62 13.71 23.04
CA SER A 23 2.41 14.14 23.74
C SER A 23 1.16 14.12 22.83
N SER A 24 -0.02 14.11 23.45
CA SER A 24 -1.29 14.24 22.71
C SER A 24 -1.35 15.54 21.90
N GLU A 25 -0.79 16.62 22.43
CA GLU A 25 -0.74 17.92 21.74
C GLU A 25 0.22 17.89 20.55
N ALA A 26 1.39 17.27 20.69
CA ALA A 26 2.32 17.07 19.59
C ALA A 26 1.68 16.29 18.44
N ARG A 27 0.86 15.26 18.73
CA ARG A 27 0.09 14.52 17.71
C ARG A 27 -0.94 15.38 17.00
N LYS A 28 -1.59 16.31 17.71
CA LYS A 28 -2.54 17.25 17.08
C LYS A 28 -1.82 18.20 16.13
N GLN A 29 -0.65 18.72 16.53
CA GLN A 29 0.18 19.57 15.67
C GLN A 29 0.58 18.84 14.39
N TYR A 30 1.10 17.61 14.53
CA TYR A 30 1.42 16.77 13.39
C TYR A 30 0.20 16.53 12.46
N ALA A 31 -0.96 16.21 13.04
CA ALA A 31 -2.19 16.02 12.27
C ALA A 31 -2.68 17.33 11.60
N ALA A 32 -2.37 18.50 12.16
CA ALA A 32 -2.66 19.79 11.55
C ALA A 32 -1.78 20.06 10.33
N ILE A 33 -0.48 19.73 10.41
CA ILE A 33 0.46 19.82 9.27
C ILE A 33 -0.05 18.96 8.11
N LEU A 34 -0.47 17.71 8.38
CA LEU A 34 -1.02 16.83 7.33
C LEU A 34 -2.34 17.33 6.69
N LYS A 35 -3.07 18.22 7.36
CA LYS A 35 -4.32 18.79 6.88
C LYS A 35 -4.15 20.18 6.27
N SER A 36 -2.93 20.72 6.27
CA SER A 36 -2.63 22.02 5.65
C SER A 36 -2.85 21.94 4.13
N ASN A 37 -3.05 23.10 3.51
CA ASN A 37 -3.15 23.22 2.05
C ASN A 37 -1.79 23.57 1.40
N GLU A 38 -0.71 23.18 2.06
CA GLU A 38 0.65 23.45 1.61
C GLU A 38 1.10 22.41 0.59
N THR A 39 2.20 22.70 -0.10
CA THR A 39 2.85 21.69 -0.94
C THR A 39 3.41 20.56 -0.08
N ILE A 40 3.55 19.37 -0.66
CA ILE A 40 4.16 18.22 0.02
C ILE A 40 5.59 18.56 0.51
N ALA A 41 6.34 19.37 -0.25
CA ALA A 41 7.68 19.80 0.14
C ALA A 41 7.65 20.63 1.43
N GLN A 42 6.74 21.60 1.51
CA GLN A 42 6.53 22.42 2.71
C GLN A 42 6.07 21.58 3.90
N GLN A 43 5.10 20.68 3.69
CA GLN A 43 4.66 19.76 4.74
C GLN A 43 5.81 18.89 5.27
N ASN A 44 6.71 18.42 4.39
CA ASN A 44 7.88 17.67 4.82
C ASN A 44 8.84 18.51 5.66
N GLU A 45 9.08 19.77 5.29
CA GLU A 45 9.88 20.69 6.09
C GLU A 45 9.25 20.94 7.47
N ASP A 46 7.94 21.14 7.52
CA ASP A 46 7.21 21.35 8.78
C ASP A 46 7.20 20.11 9.67
N ILE A 47 7.04 18.92 9.08
CA ILE A 47 7.15 17.64 9.81
C ILE A 47 8.58 17.47 10.37
N MET A 48 9.63 17.83 9.63
CA MET A 48 11.01 17.78 10.11
C MET A 48 11.26 18.76 11.25
N ASN A 49 10.73 19.98 11.15
CA ASN A 49 10.83 20.98 12.21
C ASN A 49 10.05 20.55 13.45
N TRP A 50 8.85 20.02 13.28
CA TRP A 50 8.04 19.41 14.33
C TRP A 50 8.78 18.26 15.03
N ALA A 51 9.38 17.36 14.27
CA ALA A 51 10.10 16.21 14.84
C ALA A 51 11.33 16.62 15.65
N LYS A 52 12.08 17.64 15.19
CA LYS A 52 13.17 18.25 15.97
C LYS A 52 12.67 18.87 17.27
N ALA A 53 11.58 19.64 17.21
CA ALA A 53 11.00 20.31 18.39
C ALA A 53 10.50 19.31 19.45
N HIS A 54 10.05 18.13 19.04
CA HIS A 54 9.52 17.09 19.92
C HIS A 54 10.50 15.93 20.18
N GLY A 55 11.75 16.04 19.70
CA GLY A 55 12.81 15.06 19.98
C GLY A 55 12.61 13.68 19.35
N VAL A 56 11.88 13.59 18.22
CA VAL A 56 11.58 12.32 17.52
C VAL A 56 12.11 12.29 16.08
N LYS A 57 13.14 13.09 15.82
CA LYS A 57 13.73 13.23 14.48
C LYS A 57 14.32 11.91 13.98
N ASP A 58 15.03 11.18 14.83
CA ASP A 58 15.72 9.95 14.43
C ASP A 58 14.72 8.84 14.10
N GLU A 59 13.65 8.71 14.88
CA GLU A 59 12.55 7.77 14.60
C GLU A 59 11.76 8.15 13.34
N LEU A 60 11.62 9.44 13.06
CA LEU A 60 11.01 9.92 11.81
C LEU A 60 11.90 9.59 10.62
N ASP A 61 13.21 9.78 10.73
CA ASP A 61 14.15 9.46 9.65
C ASP A 61 14.17 7.96 9.35
N GLU A 62 14.23 7.10 10.37
CA GLU A 62 14.13 5.64 10.22
C GLU A 62 12.82 5.23 9.53
N TYR A 63 11.70 5.83 9.95
CA TYR A 63 10.41 5.60 9.32
C TYR A 63 10.43 6.00 7.84
N ASN A 64 10.98 7.17 7.51
CA ASN A 64 11.07 7.67 6.14
C ASN A 64 11.93 6.76 5.26
N GLU A 65 13.06 6.28 5.75
CA GLU A 65 13.91 5.32 5.03
C GLU A 65 13.17 4.01 4.76
N ASN A 66 12.46 3.47 5.74
CA ASN A 66 11.65 2.26 5.55
C ASN A 66 10.55 2.48 4.51
N MET A 67 9.88 3.64 4.53
CA MET A 67 8.86 3.98 3.54
C MET A 67 9.44 4.13 2.13
N VAL A 68 10.67 4.64 1.98
CA VAL A 68 11.36 4.68 0.68
C VAL A 68 11.60 3.27 0.16
N ARG A 69 12.11 2.35 1.00
CA ARG A 69 12.33 0.95 0.63
C ARG A 69 11.02 0.26 0.22
N LEU A 70 9.98 0.40 1.03
CA LEU A 70 8.66 -0.16 0.73
C LEU A 70 8.08 0.38 -0.59
N LYS A 71 8.18 1.68 -0.86
CA LYS A 71 7.75 2.27 -2.14
C LYS A 71 8.52 1.72 -3.32
N GLN A 72 9.84 1.52 -3.17
CA GLN A 72 10.67 0.95 -4.24
C GLN A 72 10.32 -0.50 -4.51
N GLU A 73 10.11 -1.31 -3.47
CA GLU A 73 9.68 -2.70 -3.60
C GLU A 73 8.30 -2.80 -4.25
N LEU A 74 7.33 -1.99 -3.80
CA LEU A 74 6.00 -1.92 -4.39
C LEU A 74 6.07 -1.53 -5.87
N LYS A 75 6.86 -0.49 -6.20
CA LYS A 75 7.06 -0.06 -7.59
C LYS A 75 7.64 -1.19 -8.44
N ARG A 76 8.70 -1.87 -7.97
CA ARG A 76 9.31 -2.99 -8.69
C ARG A 76 8.32 -4.14 -8.91
N ASN A 77 7.60 -4.53 -7.87
CA ASN A 77 6.62 -5.62 -7.94
C ASN A 77 5.49 -5.30 -8.92
N PHE A 78 4.96 -4.06 -8.87
CA PHE A 78 3.90 -3.63 -9.77
C PHE A 78 4.39 -3.50 -11.22
N THR A 79 5.58 -2.93 -11.45
CA THR A 79 6.16 -2.84 -12.79
C THR A 79 6.41 -4.23 -13.39
N SER A 80 6.90 -5.19 -12.60
CA SER A 80 7.04 -6.59 -13.04
C SER A 80 5.69 -7.15 -13.48
N LEU A 81 4.64 -6.98 -12.65
CA LEU A 81 3.31 -7.47 -12.98
C LEU A 81 2.76 -6.86 -14.28
N VAL A 82 2.90 -5.54 -14.45
CA VAL A 82 2.47 -4.84 -15.68
C VAL A 82 3.24 -5.33 -16.90
N SER A 83 4.53 -5.65 -16.75
CA SER A 83 5.35 -6.20 -17.84
C SER A 83 4.93 -7.61 -18.24
N ASP A 84 4.50 -8.44 -17.28
CA ASP A 84 4.11 -9.83 -17.51
C ASP A 84 2.67 -9.95 -18.07
N LEU A 85 1.82 -8.94 -17.80
CA LEU A 85 0.38 -8.97 -18.12
C LEU A 85 0.07 -9.15 -19.62
N PRO A 86 0.72 -8.46 -20.58
CA PRO A 86 0.43 -8.64 -22.01
C PRO A 86 0.67 -10.07 -22.49
N GLN A 87 1.74 -10.72 -22.03
CA GLN A 87 2.03 -12.10 -22.38
C GLN A 87 0.98 -13.05 -21.79
N ALA A 88 0.66 -12.88 -20.50
CA ALA A 88 -0.36 -13.70 -19.85
C ALA A 88 -1.74 -13.56 -20.53
N LEU A 89 -2.09 -12.36 -20.99
CA LEU A 89 -3.32 -12.09 -21.72
C LEU A 89 -3.32 -12.75 -23.11
N ALA A 90 -2.20 -12.71 -23.83
CA ALA A 90 -2.06 -13.40 -25.12
C ALA A 90 -2.20 -14.93 -24.96
N GLU A 91 -1.54 -15.52 -23.96
CA GLU A 91 -1.68 -16.95 -23.65
C GLU A 91 -3.12 -17.31 -23.25
N PHE A 92 -3.80 -16.44 -22.51
CA PHE A 92 -5.21 -16.63 -22.15
C PHE A 92 -6.10 -16.72 -23.39
N PHE A 93 -6.03 -15.75 -24.30
CA PHE A 93 -6.84 -15.75 -25.52
C PHE A 93 -6.51 -16.95 -26.42
N ASN A 94 -5.23 -17.28 -26.58
CA ASN A 94 -4.81 -18.48 -27.32
C ASN A 94 -5.43 -19.77 -26.77
N ILE A 95 -5.66 -19.88 -25.46
CA ILE A 95 -6.33 -21.05 -24.86
C ILE A 95 -7.84 -20.98 -25.07
N THR A 96 -8.46 -19.83 -24.80
CA THR A 96 -9.93 -19.73 -24.83
C THR A 96 -10.50 -19.75 -26.24
N GLU A 97 -9.78 -19.22 -27.22
CA GLU A 97 -10.19 -19.12 -28.61
C GLU A 97 -9.77 -20.33 -29.45
N ASN A 98 -8.98 -21.27 -28.90
CA ASN A 98 -8.62 -22.50 -29.59
C ASN A 98 -9.83 -23.45 -29.72
N GLU A 99 -10.45 -23.51 -30.89
CA GLU A 99 -11.62 -24.35 -31.15
C GLU A 99 -11.27 -25.84 -31.31
N ASP A 100 -10.00 -26.19 -31.50
CA ASP A 100 -9.53 -27.59 -31.59
C ASP A 100 -9.42 -28.27 -30.22
N GLN A 101 -9.51 -27.51 -29.11
CA GLN A 101 -9.47 -28.05 -27.75
C GLN A 101 -10.85 -28.32 -27.15
N THR A 102 -10.97 -29.44 -26.44
CA THR A 102 -12.11 -29.72 -25.58
C THR A 102 -12.16 -28.76 -24.38
N GLN A 103 -13.34 -28.57 -23.79
CA GLN A 103 -13.52 -27.74 -22.59
C GLN A 103 -12.65 -28.21 -21.41
N ALA A 104 -12.45 -29.52 -21.28
CA ALA A 104 -11.56 -30.08 -20.26
C ALA A 104 -10.10 -29.71 -20.53
N GLY A 105 -9.66 -29.73 -21.79
CA GLY A 105 -8.33 -29.28 -22.23
C GLY A 105 -8.08 -27.81 -21.93
N LYS A 106 -9.03 -26.93 -22.30
CA LYS A 106 -8.96 -25.49 -21.98
C LYS A 106 -8.84 -25.24 -20.48
N LYS A 107 -9.64 -25.95 -19.68
CA LYS A 107 -9.59 -25.83 -18.20
C LYS A 107 -8.24 -26.25 -17.62
N ALA A 108 -7.62 -27.31 -18.16
CA ALA A 108 -6.29 -27.73 -17.75
C ALA A 108 -5.23 -26.69 -18.11
N ALA A 109 -5.24 -26.17 -19.34
CA ALA A 109 -4.31 -25.15 -19.80
C ALA A 109 -4.43 -23.83 -19.02
N LEU A 110 -5.66 -23.39 -18.70
CA LEU A 110 -5.88 -22.22 -17.83
C LEU A 110 -5.35 -22.42 -16.41
N LYS A 111 -5.45 -23.64 -15.86
CA LYS A 111 -4.86 -23.97 -14.55
C LYS A 111 -3.34 -23.87 -14.58
N GLU A 112 -2.70 -24.33 -15.67
CA GLU A 112 -1.25 -24.20 -15.85
C GLU A 112 -0.83 -22.73 -16.00
N LEU A 113 -1.55 -21.96 -16.83
CA LEU A 113 -1.31 -20.52 -16.99
C LEU A 113 -1.36 -19.78 -15.65
N LYS A 114 -2.37 -20.10 -14.82
CA LYS A 114 -2.49 -19.57 -13.45
C LYS A 114 -1.29 -19.94 -12.58
N ASN A 115 -0.82 -21.18 -12.63
CA ASN A 115 0.31 -21.64 -11.82
C ASN A 115 1.63 -20.99 -12.24
N ARG A 116 1.80 -20.67 -13.53
CA ARG A 116 2.98 -19.92 -14.04
C ARG A 116 2.95 -18.44 -13.67
N ASN A 117 1.76 -17.88 -13.47
CA ASN A 117 1.54 -16.46 -13.18
C ASN A 117 0.90 -16.21 -11.80
N PRO A 118 1.52 -16.68 -10.69
CA PRO A 118 0.91 -16.57 -9.36
C PRO A 118 0.71 -15.12 -8.89
N LYS A 119 1.46 -14.17 -9.45
CA LYS A 119 1.41 -12.74 -9.12
C LYS A 119 0.24 -11.99 -9.76
N VAL A 120 -0.42 -12.55 -10.78
CA VAL A 120 -1.56 -11.92 -11.48
C VAL A 120 -2.87 -12.07 -10.69
N HIS A 121 -2.84 -12.77 -9.55
CA HIS A 121 -3.98 -12.85 -8.64
C HIS A 121 -4.02 -11.62 -7.71
N MET A 122 -4.80 -10.61 -8.07
CA MET A 122 -5.36 -9.69 -7.08
C MET A 122 -6.69 -10.31 -6.60
N SER A 123 -6.73 -10.79 -5.36
CA SER A 123 -7.97 -11.13 -4.66
C SER A 123 -8.66 -9.86 -4.15
#